data_AF-A0A9D4ZW66-F1
#
_entry.id   AF-A0A9D4ZW66-F1
#
_cell.length_a   1.000
_cell.length_b   1.000
_cell.length_c   1.000
_cell.angle_alpha   90.00
_cell.angle_beta   90.00
_cell.angle_gamma   90.00
#
_symmetry.space_group_name_H-M   'P 1'
#
loop_
_entity.id
_entity.type
_entity.pdbx_description
1 polymer ?
#
loop_
_entity_poly.entity_id
_entity_poly.type
_entity_poly.pdbx_seq_one_letter_code
_entity_poly.pdbx_strand_id
1 'polypeptide(L)'
;MREECKLLVHSYPDLRDDNQFFQDHPGAAPITTAQGEELRKLIGAPVYIECSSKTQKNVKAVFDAAIKVVLQPPKQKKPKRKGHKACSIL
;
A
#
# COMPACT_ATOMS: atom_id res chain seq x y z
N MET A 1 -12.22 15.91 10.51
CA MET A 1 -12.32 14.75 9.59
C MET A 1 -11.27 13.76 10.01
N ARG A 2 -11.69 12.61 10.57
CA ARG A 2 -10.77 11.56 11.05
C ARG A 2 -10.33 10.82 9.78
N GLU A 3 -9.09 11.04 9.33
CA GLU A 3 -8.59 10.34 8.14
C GLU A 3 -8.41 8.86 8.47
N GLU A 4 -9.08 8.01 7.70
CA GLU A 4 -8.99 6.55 7.79
C GLU A 4 -7.56 6.10 7.45
N CYS A 5 -6.95 5.33 8.35
CA CYS A 5 -5.63 4.77 8.13
C CYS A 5 -5.71 3.60 7.13
N LYS A 6 -5.19 3.78 5.91
CA LYS A 6 -5.28 2.79 4.83
C LYS A 6 -4.02 1.94 4.74
N LEU A 7 -4.09 0.64 5.02
CA LEU A 7 -3.02 -0.30 4.68
C LEU A 7 -3.33 -0.98 3.35
N LEU A 8 -2.33 -1.07 2.46
CA LEU A 8 -2.46 -1.87 1.26
C LEU A 8 -1.80 -3.24 1.49
N VAL A 9 -2.57 -4.31 1.39
CA VAL A 9 -2.09 -5.68 1.58
C VAL A 9 -2.37 -6.48 0.31
N HIS A 10 -1.33 -7.09 -0.25
CA HIS A 10 -1.48 -8.07 -1.31
C HIS A 10 -1.32 -9.46 -0.71
N SER A 11 -2.40 -10.24 -0.72
CA SER A 11 -2.32 -11.66 -0.43
C SER A 11 -1.76 -12.34 -1.67
N TYR A 12 -0.50 -12.78 -1.59
CA TYR A 12 0.03 -13.69 -2.59
C TYR A 12 -0.85 -14.93 -2.59
N PRO A 13 -1.46 -15.29 -3.74
CA PRO A 13 -1.96 -16.64 -3.88
C PRO A 13 -0.74 -17.55 -3.82
N ASP A 14 -0.77 -18.54 -2.96
CA ASP A 14 0.25 -19.60 -2.88
C ASP A 14 0.38 -20.44 -4.16
N LEU A 15 -0.27 -20.01 -5.24
CA LEU A 15 -0.38 -20.60 -6.56
C LEU A 15 0.81 -20.23 -7.47
N ARG A 16 1.93 -19.77 -6.91
CA ARG A 16 3.18 -19.64 -7.71
C ARG A 16 3.74 -21.00 -8.12
N ASP A 17 3.24 -22.10 -7.54
CA ASP A 17 3.53 -23.49 -7.93
C ASP A 17 2.35 -24.25 -8.57
N ASP A 18 1.11 -23.74 -8.50
CA ASP A 18 -0.05 -24.39 -9.10
C ASP A 18 -0.27 -23.88 -10.52
N ASN A 19 0.42 -24.53 -11.46
CA ASN A 19 0.29 -24.32 -12.90
C ASN A 19 -1.17 -24.38 -13.40
N GLN A 20 -2.09 -24.96 -12.61
CA GLN A 20 -3.53 -25.01 -12.89
C GLN A 20 -4.21 -23.62 -12.88
N PHE A 21 -3.84 -22.71 -11.98
CA PHE A 21 -4.54 -21.42 -11.89
C PHE A 21 -4.39 -20.59 -13.17
N PHE A 22 -3.19 -20.60 -13.75
CA PHE A 22 -2.89 -19.92 -15.00
C PHE A 22 -3.44 -20.66 -16.23
N GLN A 23 -3.65 -21.97 -16.13
CA GLN A 23 -4.36 -22.74 -17.17
C GLN A 23 -5.86 -22.41 -17.18
N ASP A 24 -6.48 -22.27 -16.02
CA ASP A 24 -7.91 -21.95 -15.89
C ASP A 24 -8.22 -20.46 -16.18
N HIS A 25 -7.21 -19.59 -16.07
CA HIS A 25 -7.35 -18.15 -16.29
C HIS A 25 -6.29 -17.62 -17.29
N PRO A 26 -6.43 -17.95 -18.58
CA PRO A 26 -5.50 -17.48 -19.60
C PRO A 26 -5.53 -15.95 -19.68
N GLY A 27 -4.36 -15.32 -19.47
CA GLY A 27 -4.19 -13.87 -19.45
C GLY A 27 -4.12 -13.24 -18.05
N ALA A 28 -4.39 -13.99 -16.99
CA ALA A 28 -4.11 -13.53 -15.64
C ALA A 28 -2.60 -13.49 -15.40
N ALA A 29 -2.08 -12.33 -14.97
CA ALA A 29 -0.69 -12.16 -14.56
C ALA A 29 -0.62 -11.76 -13.09
N PRO A 30 0.36 -12.28 -12.33
CA PRO A 30 0.54 -11.88 -10.94
C PRO A 30 0.91 -10.39 -10.87
N ILE A 31 0.32 -9.68 -9.90
CA ILE A 31 0.70 -8.29 -9.62
C ILE A 31 2.16 -8.28 -9.16
N THR A 32 2.96 -7.42 -9.81
CA THR A 32 4.35 -7.22 -9.42
C THR A 32 4.42 -6.31 -8.19
N THR A 33 5.47 -6.48 -7.39
CA THR A 33 5.75 -5.61 -6.24
C THR A 33 5.84 -4.13 -6.64
N ALA A 34 6.36 -3.84 -7.84
CA ALA A 34 6.43 -2.48 -8.37
C ALA A 34 5.04 -1.86 -8.58
N GLN A 35 4.09 -2.61 -9.16
CA GLN A 35 2.71 -2.17 -9.34
C GLN A 35 1.99 -1.97 -7.99
N GLY A 36 2.24 -2.86 -7.02
CA GLY A 36 1.70 -2.71 -5.67
C GLY A 36 2.22 -1.46 -4.95
N GLU A 37 3.51 -1.16 -5.08
CA GLU A 37 4.11 0.07 -4.54
C GLU A 37 3.61 1.34 -5.23
N GLU A 38 3.36 1.28 -6.53
CA GLU A 38 2.74 2.39 -7.26
C GLU A 38 1.32 2.67 -6.77
N LEU A 39 0.51 1.61 -6.63
CA LEU A 39 -0.85 1.73 -6.10
C LEU A 39 -0.86 2.29 -4.67
N ARG A 40 0.07 1.82 -3.82
CA ARG A 40 0.24 2.35 -2.46
C ARG A 40 0.43 3.86 -2.45
N LYS A 41 1.31 4.36 -3.33
CA LYS A 41 1.55 5.81 -3.47
C LYS A 41 0.31 6.54 -3.96
N LEU A 42 -0.38 5.98 -4.95
CA LEU A 42 -1.59 6.57 -5.54
C LEU A 42 -2.70 6.76 -4.51
N ILE A 43 -2.95 5.76 -3.65
CA ILE A 43 -4.01 5.82 -2.64
C ILE A 43 -3.57 6.48 -1.33
N GLY A 44 -2.30 6.87 -1.21
CA GLY A 44 -1.73 7.48 -0.02
C GLY A 44 -1.57 6.53 1.17
N ALA A 45 -1.47 5.22 0.93
CA ALA A 45 -1.27 4.25 2.00
C ALA A 45 0.15 4.37 2.59
N PRO A 46 0.32 4.39 3.93
CA PRO A 46 1.63 4.39 4.58
C PRO A 46 2.55 3.24 4.17
N VAL A 47 2.01 2.04 3.92
CA VAL A 47 2.81 0.85 3.61
C VAL A 47 2.05 -0.10 2.69
N TYR A 48 2.82 -0.84 1.90
CA TYR A 48 2.39 -1.97 1.08
C TYR A 48 3.06 -3.21 1.64
N ILE A 49 2.27 -4.26 1.90
CA ILE A 49 2.79 -5.52 2.44
C ILE A 49 2.23 -6.66 1.61
N GLU A 50 3.13 -7.52 1.15
CA GLU A 50 2.74 -8.76 0.50
C GLU A 50 2.82 -9.90 1.51
N CYS A 51 1.73 -10.64 1.70
CA CYS A 51 1.65 -11.73 2.68
C CYS A 51 1.06 -12.99 2.05
N SER A 52 1.29 -14.16 2.66
CA SER A 52 0.57 -15.39 2.35
C SER A 52 0.00 -15.95 3.65
N SER A 53 -1.31 -16.16 3.67
CA SER A 53 -1.99 -16.76 4.81
C SER A 53 -1.71 -18.26 4.92
N LYS A 54 -1.49 -18.97 3.80
CA LYS A 54 -1.20 -20.42 3.82
C LYS A 54 0.18 -20.70 4.40
N THR A 55 1.20 -19.95 3.98
CA THR A 55 2.59 -20.11 4.46
C THR A 55 2.89 -19.27 5.70
N GLN A 56 1.91 -18.47 6.17
CA GLN A 56 2.06 -17.49 7.26
C GLN A 56 3.12 -16.41 6.99
N LYS A 57 3.60 -16.29 5.74
CA LYS A 57 4.60 -15.29 5.35
C LYS A 57 4.04 -13.87 5.53
N ASN A 58 4.78 -13.04 6.26
CA ASN A 58 4.48 -11.63 6.53
C ASN A 58 3.12 -11.34 7.21
N VAL A 59 2.41 -12.36 7.70
CA VAL A 59 1.12 -12.17 8.41
C VAL A 59 1.32 -11.30 9.65
N LYS A 60 2.35 -11.59 10.46
CA LYS A 60 2.70 -10.76 11.62
C LYS A 60 3.00 -9.30 11.22
N ALA A 61 3.71 -9.09 10.11
CA ALA A 61 4.08 -7.75 9.64
C ALA A 61 2.84 -6.91 9.28
N VAL A 62 1.80 -7.53 8.72
CA VAL A 62 0.51 -6.86 8.46
C VAL A 62 -0.11 -6.34 9.74
N PHE A 63 -0.19 -7.19 10.78
CA PHE A 63 -0.77 -6.80 12.07
C PHE A 63 0.08 -5.76 12.81
N ASP A 64 1.40 -5.94 12.85
CA ASP A 64 2.33 -4.97 13.45
C ASP A 64 2.20 -3.60 12.78
N ALA A 65 2.09 -3.55 11.45
CA ALA A 65 1.91 -2.32 10.70
C ALA A 65 0.57 -1.65 11.02
N ALA A 66 -0.52 -2.43 11.13
CA ALA A 66 -1.83 -1.92 11.48
C ALA A 66 -1.83 -1.27 12.86
N ILE A 67 -1.30 -1.97 13.85
CA ILE A 67 -1.16 -1.47 15.22
C ILE A 67 -0.31 -0.19 15.22
N LYS A 68 0.84 -0.21 14.54
CA LYS A 68 1.75 0.94 14.50
C LYS A 68 1.10 2.16 13.86
N VAL A 69 0.36 2.00 12.78
CA VAL A 69 -0.30 3.12 12.09
C VAL A 69 -1.40 3.73 12.97
N VAL A 70 -2.12 2.92 13.74
CA VAL A 70 -3.13 3.41 14.68
C VAL A 70 -2.50 4.13 15.88
N LEU A 71 -1.43 3.57 16.45
CA LEU A 71 -0.74 4.16 17.61
C LEU A 71 0.11 5.39 17.24
N GLN A 72 0.69 5.39 16.05
CA GLN A 72 1.59 6.44 15.55
C GLN A 72 1.16 6.84 14.15
N PRO A 73 0.06 7.61 14.03
CA PRO A 73 -0.44 8.04 12.73
C PRO A 73 0.64 8.86 12.00
N PRO A 74 0.85 8.61 10.69
CA PRO A 74 1.86 9.34 9.93
C PRO A 74 1.56 10.84 9.95
N LYS A 75 2.58 11.65 10.26
CA LYS A 75 2.46 13.11 10.26
C LYS A 75 2.04 13.57 8.86
N GLN A 76 0.91 14.26 8.79
CA GLN A 76 0.41 14.83 7.54
C GLN A 76 1.51 15.68 6.89
N LYS A 77 1.90 15.33 5.66
CA LYS A 77 2.68 16.24 4.83
C LYS A 77 1.75 17.40 4.48
N LYS A 78 1.84 18.50 5.25
CA LYS A 78 1.16 19.75 4.90
C LYS A 78 1.52 20.06 3.44
N PRO A 79 0.54 20.34 2.55
CA PRO A 79 0.87 20.79 1.22
C PRO A 79 1.78 22.01 1.37
N LYS A 80 2.96 21.97 0.74
CA LYS A 80 3.83 23.16 0.65
C LYS A 80 2.98 24.23 -0.03
N ARG A 81 2.51 25.22 0.74
CA ARG A 81 1.93 26.44 0.18
C ARG A 81 2.97 26.98 -0.79
N LYS A 82 2.69 26.93 -2.10
CA LYS A 82 3.49 27.67 -3.08
C LYS A 82 3.45 29.12 -2.61
N GLY A 83 4.60 29.66 -2.20
CA GLY A 83 4.67 31.03 -1.71
C GLY A 83 4.14 31.95 -2.80
N HIS A 84 2.98 32.56 -2.56
CA HIS A 84 2.59 33.75 -3.31
C HIS A 84 3.68 34.78 -3.01
N LYS A 85 4.50 35.07 -4.01
CA LYS A 85 5.44 36.19 -3.93
C LYS A 85 4.58 37.43 -3.66
N ALA A 86 4.81 38.06 -2.52
CA ALA A 86 4.20 39.34 -2.20
C ALA A 86 4.58 40.33 -3.31
N CYS A 87 3.60 40.80 -4.06
CA CYS A 87 3.74 41.98 -4.90
C CYS A 87 3.21 43.14 -4.05
N SER A 88 4.12 43.92 -3.47
CA SER A 88 3.80 45.22 -2.88
C SER A 88 3.75 46.24 -4.01
N ILE A 89 2.55 46.70 -4.37
CA ILE A 89 2.40 47.92 -5.16
C ILE A 89 2.41 49.09 -4.17
N LEU A 90 3.34 50.02 -4.42
CA LEU A 90 3.54 51.30 -3.73
C LEU A 90 2.44 52.30 -4.12
#